data_AF-A0A9E0M9J7-F1
#
_entry.id   AF-A0A9E0M9J7-F1
#
_cell.length_a   1.000
_cell.length_b   1.000
_cell.length_c   1.000
_cell.angle_alpha   90.00
_cell.angle_beta   90.00
_cell.angle_gamma   90.00
#
_symmetry.space_group_name_H-M   'P 1'
#
loop_
_entity.id
_entity.type
_entity.pdbx_description
1 polymer ?
#
loop_
_entity_poly.entity_id
_entity_poly.type
_entity_poly.pdbx_seq_one_letter_code
_entity_poly.pdbx_strand_id
1 'polypeptide(L)'
;MQADDFIRKWSAGSPAHALGERAGAQADFIDLCRVFGVPEPGDPDSYCFERGLTKTGSTGGRTDGFADVWKRGCFAWEYKAPGRSLEAALKQLVMYALPLESPPLLVVSDRQTVEVHTHFTGTPSERHVFRLEDMTRPEVQQRLRALWLAPESY
;
A
#
# COMPACT_ATOMS: atom_id res chain seq x y z
N MET A 1 -14.63 3.15 9.97
CA MET A 1 -15.44 3.50 8.77
C MET A 1 -16.11 2.22 8.31
N GLN A 2 -17.37 2.23 7.86
CA GLN A 2 -17.97 1.01 7.31
C GLN A 2 -17.52 0.79 5.86
N ALA A 3 -17.42 -0.47 5.42
CA ALA A 3 -16.98 -0.82 4.07
C ALA A 3 -17.85 -0.18 2.98
N ASP A 4 -19.18 -0.12 3.17
CA ASP A 4 -20.09 0.53 2.22
C ASP A 4 -19.86 2.05 2.10
N ASP A 5 -19.43 2.71 3.18
CA ASP A 5 -19.05 4.14 3.14
C ASP A 5 -17.74 4.32 2.38
N PHE A 6 -16.78 3.42 2.60
CA PHE A 6 -15.50 3.40 1.89
C PHE A 6 -15.71 3.25 0.38
N ILE A 7 -16.48 2.24 -0.03
CA ILE A 7 -16.79 2.00 -1.44
C ILE A 7 -17.47 3.22 -2.05
N ARG A 8 -18.52 3.76 -1.43
CA ARG A 8 -19.20 4.97 -1.95
C ARG A 8 -18.26 6.16 -2.09
N LYS A 9 -17.36 6.37 -1.12
CA LYS A 9 -16.41 7.48 -1.15
C LYS A 9 -15.42 7.37 -2.31
N TRP A 10 -14.91 6.17 -2.58
CA TRP A 10 -13.81 5.95 -3.52
C TRP A 10 -14.23 5.43 -4.90
N SER A 11 -15.52 5.10 -5.09
CA SER A 11 -16.04 4.58 -6.37
C SER A 11 -15.87 5.56 -7.53
N ALA A 12 -15.79 5.02 -8.75
CA ALA A 12 -15.80 5.81 -9.98
C ALA A 12 -16.95 6.83 -10.01
N GLY A 13 -16.63 8.08 -10.38
CA GLY A 13 -17.58 9.20 -10.40
C GLY A 13 -17.73 9.95 -9.07
N SER A 14 -17.13 9.46 -7.98
CA SER A 14 -17.05 10.21 -6.72
C SER A 14 -16.03 11.36 -6.78
N PRO A 15 -16.13 12.38 -5.91
CA PRO A 15 -15.08 13.39 -5.78
C PRO A 15 -13.70 12.81 -5.43
N ALA A 16 -13.65 11.73 -4.62
CA ALA A 16 -12.38 11.15 -4.20
C ALA A 16 -11.68 10.40 -5.34
N HIS A 17 -12.45 9.80 -6.26
CA HIS A 17 -11.90 9.17 -7.48
C HIS A 17 -11.15 10.16 -8.37
N ALA A 18 -11.56 11.44 -8.39
CA ALA A 18 -10.91 12.49 -9.17
C ALA A 18 -9.62 13.06 -8.53
N LEU A 19 -9.30 12.68 -7.28
CA LEU A 19 -8.09 13.13 -6.62
C LEU A 19 -6.85 12.63 -7.37
N GLY A 20 -5.82 13.47 -7.46
CA GLY A 20 -4.50 13.05 -7.95
C GLY A 20 -3.84 12.01 -7.03
N GLU A 21 -2.74 11.42 -7.50
CA GLU A 21 -2.03 10.32 -6.81
C GLU A 21 -1.71 10.64 -5.34
N ARG A 22 -0.94 11.70 -5.08
CA ARG A 22 -0.52 12.08 -3.73
C ARG A 22 -1.69 12.46 -2.81
N ALA A 23 -2.67 13.21 -3.32
CA ALA A 23 -3.82 13.64 -2.55
C ALA A 23 -4.78 12.48 -2.21
N GLY A 24 -4.88 11.50 -3.11
CA GLY A 24 -5.71 10.31 -2.92
C GLY A 24 -5.07 9.28 -1.99
N ALA A 25 -3.76 9.06 -2.08
CA ALA A 25 -3.06 7.97 -1.41
C ALA A 25 -3.23 7.97 0.12
N GLN A 26 -2.86 9.06 0.80
CA GLN A 26 -2.91 9.11 2.27
C GLN A 26 -4.35 8.99 2.80
N ALA A 27 -5.29 9.71 2.17
CA ALA A 27 -6.69 9.70 2.59
C ALA A 27 -7.35 8.32 2.36
N ASP A 28 -7.05 7.66 1.23
CA ASP A 28 -7.52 6.31 0.93
C ASP A 28 -6.99 5.30 1.95
N PHE A 29 -5.69 5.36 2.22
CA PHE A 29 -5.04 4.44 3.14
C PHE A 29 -5.53 4.60 4.59
N ILE A 30 -5.74 5.83 5.05
CA ILE A 30 -6.33 6.10 6.37
C ILE A 30 -7.72 5.49 6.47
N ASP A 31 -8.55 5.66 5.43
CA ASP A 31 -9.89 5.10 5.43
C ASP A 31 -9.87 3.56 5.37
N LEU A 32 -8.94 2.95 4.62
CA LEU A 32 -8.70 1.49 4.65
C LEU A 32 -8.34 1.00 6.06
N CYS A 33 -7.45 1.71 6.76
CA CYS A 33 -7.08 1.37 8.14
C CYS A 33 -8.33 1.36 9.06
N ARG A 34 -9.21 2.34 8.86
CA ARG A 34 -10.48 2.46 9.60
C ARG A 34 -11.53 1.43 9.22
N VAL A 35 -11.51 0.91 7.99
CA VAL A 35 -12.35 -0.22 7.57
C VAL A 35 -11.87 -1.50 8.23
N PHE A 36 -10.56 -1.76 8.21
CA PHE A 36 -9.99 -3.00 8.76
C PHE A 36 -9.77 -2.99 10.27
N GLY A 37 -9.95 -1.84 10.94
CA GLY A 37 -9.70 -1.68 12.36
C GLY A 37 -8.24 -2.00 12.72
N VAL A 38 -7.31 -1.47 11.93
CA VAL A 38 -5.86 -1.53 12.13
C VAL A 38 -5.32 -0.13 12.43
N PRO A 39 -4.13 0.00 13.05
CA PRO A 39 -3.53 1.30 13.31
C PRO A 39 -3.34 2.12 12.03
N GLU A 40 -3.45 3.44 12.13
CA GLU A 40 -3.05 4.37 11.07
C GLU A 40 -1.53 4.65 11.17
N PRO A 41 -0.83 5.01 10.06
CA PRO A 41 0.57 5.39 10.14
C PRO A 41 0.76 6.61 11.03
N GLY A 42 1.79 6.58 11.86
CA GLY A 42 2.07 7.65 12.82
C GLY A 42 3.43 7.57 13.49
N ASP A 43 4.23 6.55 13.16
CA ASP A 43 5.58 6.37 13.69
C ASP A 43 6.59 6.48 12.53
N PRO A 44 7.39 7.55 12.44
CA PRO A 44 8.35 7.74 11.36
C PRO A 44 9.39 6.61 11.26
N ASP A 45 9.66 5.89 12.36
CA ASP A 45 10.69 4.86 12.43
C ASP A 45 10.17 3.45 12.13
N SER A 46 8.85 3.22 12.18
CA SER A 46 8.29 1.88 12.00
C SER A 46 7.04 1.82 11.13
N TYR A 47 6.24 2.87 11.04
CA TYR A 47 5.00 2.89 10.27
C TYR A 47 4.58 4.31 9.86
N CYS A 48 4.94 4.71 8.65
CA CYS A 48 4.79 6.08 8.18
C CYS A 48 4.42 6.19 6.70
N PHE A 49 3.94 7.38 6.35
CA PHE A 49 3.78 7.81 4.97
C PHE A 49 5.09 8.36 4.41
N GLU A 50 5.25 8.29 3.10
CA GLU A 50 6.36 8.90 2.36
C GLU A 50 7.72 8.53 2.97
N ARG A 51 7.96 7.23 3.18
CA ARG A 51 9.26 6.74 3.71
C ARG A 51 10.34 6.98 2.65
N GLY A 52 11.13 8.02 2.87
CA GLY A 52 12.19 8.45 1.96
C GLY A 52 13.38 7.51 1.96
N LEU A 53 13.92 7.27 0.76
CA LEU A 53 15.10 6.44 0.56
C LEU A 53 16.31 7.36 0.40
N THR A 54 17.12 7.47 1.45
CA THR A 54 18.42 8.12 1.34
C THR A 54 19.40 7.13 0.71
N LYS A 55 19.86 7.39 -0.52
CA LYS A 55 20.86 6.54 -1.16
C LYS A 55 22.18 6.63 -0.39
N THR A 56 22.71 5.50 0.07
CA THR A 56 24.10 5.40 0.51
C THR A 56 25.01 5.66 -0.69
N GLY A 57 25.44 6.90 -0.88
CA GLY A 57 26.37 7.29 -1.94
C GLY A 57 26.14 8.65 -2.61
N SER A 58 25.06 9.38 -2.31
CA SER A 58 24.91 10.76 -2.78
C SER A 58 25.54 11.74 -1.79
N THR A 59 26.71 12.28 -2.13
CA THR A 59 27.19 13.54 -1.54
C THR A 59 26.15 14.62 -1.86
N GLY A 60 25.29 14.93 -0.89
CA GLY A 60 24.25 15.96 -1.04
C GLY A 60 22.83 15.62 -0.59
N GLY A 61 22.57 14.48 0.08
CA GLY A 61 21.31 14.27 0.81
C GLY A 61 20.04 14.29 -0.05
N ARG A 62 20.13 13.94 -1.33
CA ARG A 62 18.97 13.89 -2.23
C ARG A 62 18.21 12.58 -2.02
N THR A 63 16.94 12.69 -1.63
CA THR A 63 16.00 11.55 -1.57
C THR A 63 15.50 11.25 -2.97
N ASP A 64 15.89 10.09 -3.52
CA ASP A 64 15.64 9.72 -4.93
C ASP A 64 14.31 8.95 -5.12
N GLY A 65 13.55 8.74 -4.06
CA GLY A 65 12.28 8.03 -4.11
C GLY A 65 11.67 7.82 -2.72
N PHE A 66 10.38 7.52 -2.71
CA PHE A 66 9.58 7.26 -1.52
C PHE A 66 8.66 6.07 -1.81
N ALA A 67 8.38 5.25 -0.81
CA ALA A 67 7.13 4.47 -0.81
C ALA A 67 6.04 5.34 -0.19
N ASP A 68 4.82 5.29 -0.75
CA ASP A 68 3.69 6.06 -0.23
C ASP A 68 3.36 5.67 1.21
N VAL A 69 3.39 4.38 1.52
CA VAL A 69 3.27 3.87 2.90
C VAL A 69 4.27 2.76 3.15
N TRP A 70 4.86 2.75 4.34
CA TRP A 70 5.75 1.67 4.75
C TRP A 70 5.50 1.31 6.20
N LYS A 71 5.41 0.01 6.48
CA LYS A 71 5.39 -0.57 7.82
C LYS A 71 6.52 -1.61 7.92
N ARG A 72 7.48 -1.33 8.80
CA ARG A 72 8.65 -2.18 9.06
C ARG A 72 8.23 -3.62 9.31
N GLY A 73 8.85 -4.56 8.58
CA GLY A 73 8.58 -6.00 8.70
C GLY A 73 7.16 -6.42 8.27
N CYS A 74 6.42 -5.57 7.55
CA CYS A 74 5.07 -5.91 7.10
C CYS A 74 4.90 -5.65 5.60
N PHE A 75 4.97 -4.39 5.17
CA PHE A 75 4.74 -4.04 3.78
C PHE A 75 5.40 -2.73 3.38
N ALA A 76 5.65 -2.61 2.09
CA ALA A 76 5.71 -1.32 1.40
C ALA A 76 4.52 -1.21 0.46
N TRP A 77 3.95 -0.01 0.37
CA TRP A 77 2.75 0.28 -0.40
C TRP A 77 3.01 1.45 -1.35
N GLU A 78 2.67 1.27 -2.63
CA GLU A 78 2.75 2.30 -3.66
C GLU A 78 1.38 2.51 -4.30
N TYR A 79 0.94 3.77 -4.34
CA TYR A 79 -0.31 4.18 -4.95
C TYR A 79 -0.10 4.69 -6.36
N LYS A 80 -1.17 4.62 -7.14
CA LYS A 80 -1.34 5.31 -8.41
C LYS A 80 -2.72 5.96 -8.47
N ALA A 81 -2.92 6.91 -9.39
CA ALA A 81 -4.28 7.36 -9.71
C ALA A 81 -5.10 6.22 -10.39
N PRO A 82 -6.45 6.21 -10.28
CA PRO A 82 -7.29 5.20 -10.90
C PRO A 82 -6.96 4.94 -12.36
N GLY A 83 -6.87 3.66 -12.74
CA GLY A 83 -6.60 3.22 -14.11
C GLY A 83 -5.15 3.39 -14.57
N ARG A 84 -4.23 3.79 -13.69
CA ARG A 84 -2.79 3.84 -13.98
C ARG A 84 -2.14 2.48 -13.72
N SER A 85 -0.96 2.26 -14.29
CA SER A 85 -0.29 0.96 -14.27
C SER A 85 0.21 0.56 -12.87
N LEU A 86 -0.37 -0.51 -12.33
CA LEU A 86 0.11 -1.17 -11.11
C LEU A 86 1.42 -1.94 -11.31
N GLU A 87 1.70 -2.40 -12.53
CA GLU A 87 2.99 -3.00 -12.87
C GLU A 87 4.13 -1.98 -12.70
N ALA A 88 3.91 -0.72 -13.10
CA ALA A 88 4.88 0.35 -12.90
C ALA A 88 5.10 0.63 -11.41
N ALA A 89 4.03 0.66 -10.62
CA ALA A 89 4.11 0.80 -9.16
C ALA A 89 4.90 -0.35 -8.52
N LEU A 90 4.68 -1.59 -8.97
CA LEU A 90 5.40 -2.76 -8.44
C LEU A 90 6.88 -2.67 -8.75
N LYS A 91 7.26 -2.26 -9.98
CA LYS A 91 8.66 -2.03 -10.34
C LYS A 91 9.31 -1.00 -9.43
N GLN A 92 8.60 0.07 -9.04
CA GLN A 92 9.10 1.05 -8.07
C GLN A 92 9.37 0.39 -6.70
N LEU A 93 8.41 -0.35 -6.16
CA LEU A 93 8.57 -1.04 -4.88
C LEU A 93 9.72 -2.06 -4.89
N VAL A 94 9.89 -2.83 -5.97
CA VAL A 94 10.99 -3.79 -6.10
C VAL A 94 12.35 -3.07 -6.07
N MET A 95 12.49 -1.92 -6.75
CA MET A 95 13.72 -1.12 -6.68
C MET A 95 14.01 -0.60 -5.27
N TYR A 96 12.96 -0.39 -4.49
CA TYR A 96 13.04 0.16 -3.14
C TYR A 96 13.11 -0.89 -2.04
N ALA A 97 12.97 -2.18 -2.37
CA ALA A 97 12.84 -3.24 -1.38
C ALA A 97 14.00 -3.22 -0.36
N LEU A 98 15.25 -3.20 -0.81
CA LEU A 98 16.42 -3.17 0.07
C LEU A 98 16.44 -1.96 1.04
N PRO A 99 16.35 -0.70 0.56
CA PRO A 99 16.32 0.45 1.46
C PRO A 99 15.04 0.55 2.31
N LEU A 100 13.98 -0.22 2.00
CA LEU A 100 12.80 -0.42 2.84
C LEU A 100 12.89 -1.64 3.77
N GLU A 101 14.10 -2.21 3.92
CA GLU A 101 14.41 -3.36 4.77
C GLU A 101 13.74 -4.66 4.31
N SER A 102 13.63 -4.82 2.99
CA SER A 102 13.08 -6.00 2.31
C SER A 102 11.76 -6.46 2.91
N PRO A 103 10.70 -5.63 2.84
CA PRO A 103 9.42 -5.98 3.43
C PRO A 103 8.87 -7.28 2.79
N PRO A 104 8.20 -8.14 3.58
CA PRO A 104 7.70 -9.43 3.09
C PRO A 104 6.55 -9.28 2.08
N LEU A 105 5.88 -8.13 2.05
CA LEU A 105 4.77 -7.85 1.14
C LEU A 105 5.01 -6.54 0.37
N LEU A 106 4.81 -6.58 -0.93
CA LEU A 106 4.79 -5.41 -1.81
C LEU A 106 3.36 -5.18 -2.27
N VAL A 107 2.79 -4.02 -1.93
CA VAL A 107 1.39 -3.72 -2.18
C VAL A 107 1.27 -2.55 -3.14
N VAL A 108 0.48 -2.72 -4.20
CA VAL A 108 0.22 -1.65 -5.16
C VAL A 108 -1.27 -1.40 -5.27
N SER A 109 -1.66 -0.13 -5.38
CA SER A 109 -3.08 0.23 -5.45
C SER A 109 -3.33 1.42 -6.35
N ASP A 110 -4.38 1.37 -7.17
CA ASP A 110 -4.90 2.53 -7.90
C ASP A 110 -6.18 3.09 -7.26
N ARG A 111 -6.47 2.65 -6.02
CA ARG A 111 -7.70 2.91 -5.24
C ARG A 111 -8.96 2.23 -5.75
N GLN A 112 -8.92 1.58 -6.92
CA GLN A 112 -9.99 0.70 -7.39
C GLN A 112 -9.60 -0.77 -7.25
N THR A 113 -8.31 -1.06 -7.31
CA THR A 113 -7.72 -2.38 -7.18
C THR A 113 -6.54 -2.30 -6.21
N VAL A 114 -6.45 -3.28 -5.32
CA VAL A 114 -5.28 -3.55 -4.48
C VAL A 114 -4.66 -4.87 -4.95
N GLU A 115 -3.38 -4.84 -5.33
CA GLU A 115 -2.60 -6.05 -5.56
C GLU A 115 -1.57 -6.23 -4.45
N VAL A 116 -1.55 -7.43 -3.85
CA VAL A 116 -0.55 -7.84 -2.86
C VAL A 116 0.35 -8.88 -3.48
N HIS A 117 1.66 -8.60 -3.48
CA HIS A 117 2.70 -9.47 -4.00
C HIS A 117 3.55 -9.98 -2.85
N THR A 118 3.68 -11.30 -2.69
CA THR A 118 4.56 -11.87 -1.67
C THR A 118 6.02 -11.73 -2.09
N HIS A 119 6.87 -11.40 -1.13
CA HIS A 119 8.28 -11.11 -1.31
C HIS A 119 9.13 -11.83 -0.25
N PHE A 120 8.80 -13.11 -0.03
CA PHE A 120 9.54 -13.99 0.87
C PHE A 120 10.79 -14.55 0.19
N THR A 121 11.86 -14.72 0.97
CA THR A 121 13.11 -15.28 0.46
C THR A 121 12.96 -16.79 0.22
N GLY A 122 13.34 -17.26 -0.97
CA GLY A 122 13.39 -18.69 -1.28
C GLY A 122 12.06 -19.31 -1.71
N THR A 123 11.00 -18.53 -1.89
CA THR A 123 9.72 -19.00 -2.45
C THR A 123 9.35 -18.21 -3.71
N PRO A 124 8.59 -18.79 -4.65
CA PRO A 124 7.99 -18.03 -5.73
C PRO A 124 7.09 -16.91 -5.19
N SER A 125 7.05 -15.77 -5.89
CA SER A 125 6.15 -14.67 -5.57
C SER A 125 4.72 -15.02 -6.00
N GLU A 126 3.76 -14.76 -5.12
CA GLU A 126 2.32 -14.90 -5.35
C GLU A 126 1.67 -13.53 -5.49
N ARG A 127 0.66 -13.42 -6.36
CA ARG A 127 -0.13 -12.21 -6.57
C ARG A 127 -1.57 -12.42 -6.16
N HIS A 128 -2.06 -11.59 -5.23
CA HIS A 128 -3.46 -11.53 -4.81
C HIS A 128 -4.08 -10.20 -5.21
N VAL A 129 -5.28 -10.24 -5.79
CA VAL A 129 -5.95 -9.04 -6.34
C VAL A 129 -7.31 -8.89 -5.68
N PHE A 130 -7.59 -7.68 -5.18
CA PHE A 130 -8.85 -7.32 -4.55
C PHE A 130 -9.39 -6.05 -5.19
N ARG A 131 -10.68 -6.05 -5.56
CA ARG A 131 -11.33 -4.85 -6.09
C ARG A 131 -12.00 -4.05 -4.98
N LEU A 132 -12.27 -2.78 -5.25
CA LEU A 132 -12.98 -1.91 -4.33
C LEU A 132 -14.34 -2.51 -3.93
N GLU A 133 -15.09 -3.08 -4.87
CA GLU A 133 -16.39 -3.72 -4.59
C GLU A 133 -16.28 -4.93 -3.65
N ASP A 134 -15.11 -5.57 -3.58
CA ASP A 134 -14.89 -6.75 -2.72
C ASP A 134 -14.76 -6.35 -1.24
N MET A 135 -14.61 -5.07 -0.90
CA MET A 135 -14.30 -4.61 0.47
C MET A 135 -15.43 -4.88 1.47
N THR A 136 -16.65 -5.18 1.02
CA THR A 136 -17.77 -5.60 1.89
C THR A 136 -17.66 -7.05 2.34
N ARG A 137 -16.84 -7.87 1.67
CA ARG A 137 -16.73 -9.30 1.90
C ARG A 137 -15.85 -9.58 3.14
N PRO A 138 -16.35 -10.28 4.17
CA PRO A 138 -15.60 -10.52 5.40
C PRO A 138 -14.25 -11.23 5.18
N GLU A 139 -14.20 -12.19 4.25
CA GLU A 139 -12.98 -12.92 3.91
C GLU A 139 -11.92 -12.03 3.25
N VAL A 140 -12.34 -11.03 2.47
CA VAL A 140 -11.43 -10.06 1.85
C VAL A 140 -10.90 -9.09 2.89
N GLN A 141 -11.77 -8.61 3.79
CA GLN A 141 -11.34 -7.79 4.92
C GLN A 141 -10.35 -8.56 5.82
N GLN A 142 -10.62 -9.83 6.11
CA GLN A 142 -9.73 -10.66 6.92
C GLN A 142 -8.37 -10.84 6.22
N ARG A 143 -8.39 -11.14 4.91
CA ARG A 143 -7.17 -11.30 4.12
C ARG A 143 -6.37 -10.00 4.08
N LEU A 144 -7.00 -8.86 3.80
CA LEU A 144 -6.31 -7.56 3.78
C LEU A 144 -5.83 -7.13 5.18
N ARG A 145 -6.54 -7.48 6.25
CA ARG A 145 -6.08 -7.24 7.62
C ARG A 145 -4.80 -8.02 7.96
N ALA A 146 -4.59 -9.19 7.34
CA ALA A 146 -3.41 -10.01 7.57
C ALA A 146 -2.10 -9.31 7.19
N LEU A 147 -2.12 -8.34 6.27
CA LEU A 147 -0.93 -7.52 5.95
C LEU A 147 -0.34 -6.81 7.19
N TRP A 148 -1.18 -6.46 8.16
CA TRP A 148 -0.73 -5.81 9.40
C TRP A 148 -0.39 -6.80 10.51
N LEU A 149 -1.17 -7.89 10.59
CA LEU A 149 -1.23 -8.75 11.78
C LEU A 149 -0.41 -10.04 11.64
N ALA A 150 -0.25 -10.54 10.42
CA ALA A 150 0.42 -11.80 10.13
C ALA A 150 1.11 -11.78 8.76
N PRO A 151 2.01 -10.81 8.49
CA PRO A 151 2.61 -10.63 7.17
C PRO A 151 3.50 -11.81 6.74
N GLU A 152 4.11 -12.53 7.68
CA GLU A 152 4.98 -13.68 7.42
C GLU A 152 4.24 -14.96 6.99
N SER A 153 2.92 -15.03 7.26
CA SER A 153 2.07 -16.16 6.89
C SER A 153 1.01 -15.78 5.86
N TYR A 154 1.21 -14.65 5.18
CA TYR A 154 0.28 -14.15 4.18
C TYR A 154 0.24 -15.11 3.00
#